data_AF-A0A5J5AJZ7-F1
#
_entry.id   AF-A0A5J5AJZ7-F1
#
_cell.length_a   1.000
_cell.length_b   1.000
_cell.length_c   1.000
_cell.angle_alpha   90.00
_cell.angle_beta   90.00
_cell.angle_gamma   90.00
#
_symmetry.space_group_name_H-M   'P 1'
#
loop_
_entity.id
_entity.type
_entity.pdbx_description
1 polymer ?
#
loop_
_entity_poly.entity_id
_entity_poly.type
_entity_poly.pdbx_seq_one_letter_code
_entity_poly.pdbx_strand_id
1 'polypeptide(L)'
;MLVFPIVFYPLRLNFDGLLFPSARPLTSDNLRFGLISSGLITLIFLGANFIPSIWDAFQFTGATAAVCIGFIFPAAITLRDRHGIATKKDKILCIFMIVLAVFSNLVAMYSDAYALFKKNASPRE
;
A
#
# COMPACT_ATOMS: atom_id res chain seq x y z
N MET A 1 -25.37 0.82 2.71
CA MET A 1 -23.96 1.08 2.37
C MET A 1 -23.06 0.24 3.28
N LEU A 2 -22.73 -0.99 2.88
CA LEU A 2 -21.94 -1.96 3.69
C LEU A 2 -20.49 -2.12 3.22
N VAL A 3 -20.04 -1.33 2.24
CA VAL A 3 -18.71 -1.45 1.63
C VAL A 3 -17.61 -1.21 2.66
N PHE A 4 -17.77 -0.18 3.51
CA PHE A 4 -16.76 0.15 4.52
C PHE A 4 -16.55 -1.00 5.53
N PRO A 5 -17.58 -1.56 6.20
CA PRO A 5 -17.39 -2.73 7.06
C PRO A 5 -16.76 -3.94 6.36
N ILE A 6 -17.13 -4.21 5.11
CA ILE A 6 -16.63 -5.37 4.34
C ILE A 6 -15.11 -5.26 4.09
N VAL A 7 -14.62 -4.06 3.77
CA VAL A 7 -13.18 -3.83 3.50
C VAL A 7 -12.39 -3.60 4.80
N PHE A 8 -13.01 -2.93 5.78
CA PHE A 8 -12.35 -2.58 7.03
C PHE A 8 -12.09 -3.80 7.93
N TYR A 9 -12.96 -4.81 7.86
CA TYR A 9 -12.78 -6.06 8.61
C TYR A 9 -11.47 -6.79 8.27
N PRO A 10 -11.18 -7.18 7.01
CA PRO A 10 -9.92 -7.83 6.68
C PRO A 10 -8.71 -6.91 6.88
N LEU A 11 -8.84 -5.59 6.64
CA LEU A 11 -7.76 -4.64 6.91
C LEU A 11 -7.32 -4.69 8.38
N ARG A 12 -8.28 -4.69 9.31
CA ARG A 12 -8.02 -4.78 10.74
C ARG A 12 -7.35 -6.09 11.13
N LEU A 13 -7.82 -7.22 10.60
CA LEU A 13 -7.24 -8.53 10.90
C LEU A 13 -5.80 -8.65 10.39
N ASN A 14 -5.52 -8.16 9.17
CA ASN A 14 -4.16 -8.14 8.64
C ASN A 14 -3.24 -7.22 9.45
N PHE A 15 -3.75 -6.09 9.92
CA PHE A 15 -2.98 -5.15 10.75
C PHE A 15 -2.69 -5.72 12.15
N ASP A 16 -3.66 -6.39 12.78
CA ASP A 16 -3.44 -7.10 14.05
C ASP A 16 -2.41 -8.23 13.89
N GLY A 17 -2.52 -9.04 12.83
CA GLY A 17 -1.56 -10.10 12.54
C GLY A 17 -0.14 -9.59 12.24
N LEU A 18 -0.02 -8.40 11.61
CA LEU A 18 1.27 -7.77 11.34
C LEU A 18 1.94 -7.25 12.62
N LEU A 19 1.18 -6.60 13.51
CA LEU A 19 1.71 -6.02 14.76
C LEU A 19 1.88 -7.05 15.88
N PHE A 20 1.03 -8.08 15.91
CA PHE A 20 0.95 -9.04 16.99
C PHE A 20 0.90 -10.50 16.48
N PRO A 21 1.96 -10.98 15.82
CA PRO A 21 1.97 -12.26 15.12
C PRO A 21 1.78 -13.49 16.01
N SER A 22 2.01 -13.37 17.33
CA SER A 22 1.92 -14.47 18.30
C SER A 22 0.82 -14.26 19.35
N ALA A 23 -0.07 -13.29 19.16
CA ALA A 23 -1.03 -12.93 20.18
C ALA A 23 -2.33 -13.76 20.10
N ARG A 24 -3.09 -13.73 21.21
CA ARG A 24 -4.40 -14.41 21.33
C ARG A 24 -5.40 -13.87 20.30
N PRO A 25 -6.42 -14.66 19.91
CA PRO A 25 -7.44 -14.25 18.94
C PRO A 25 -8.02 -12.88 19.30
N LEU A 26 -8.10 -11.98 18.31
CA LEU A 26 -8.57 -10.61 18.48
C LEU A 26 -9.99 -10.52 19.06
N THR A 27 -10.80 -11.57 18.89
CA THR A 27 -12.16 -11.69 19.45
C THR A 27 -12.18 -11.85 20.97
N SER A 28 -11.07 -12.23 21.59
CA SER A 28 -10.96 -12.41 23.04
C SER A 28 -10.48 -11.14 23.76
N ASP A 29 -9.95 -10.16 23.05
CA ASP A 29 -9.33 -8.96 23.64
C ASP A 29 -10.00 -7.68 23.12
N ASN A 30 -11.01 -7.24 23.88
CA ASN A 30 -11.81 -6.05 23.55
C ASN A 30 -10.98 -4.77 23.56
N LEU A 31 -9.91 -4.70 24.36
CA LEU A 31 -9.05 -3.53 24.47
C LEU A 31 -8.20 -3.41 23.20
N ARG A 32 -7.54 -4.50 22.78
CA ARG A 32 -6.76 -4.53 21.53
C ARG A 32 -7.63 -4.29 20.31
N PHE A 33 -8.81 -4.90 20.27
CA PHE A 33 -9.80 -4.64 19.22
C PHE A 33 -10.17 -3.15 19.13
N GLY A 34 -10.43 -2.52 20.28
CA GLY A 34 -10.73 -1.11 20.38
C GLY A 34 -9.59 -0.22 19.89
N LEU A 35 -8.37 -0.44 20.39
CA LEU A 35 -7.18 0.34 20.03
C LEU A 35 -6.83 0.26 18.54
N ILE A 36 -6.86 -0.94 17.97
CA ILE A 36 -6.56 -1.12 16.54
C ILE A 36 -7.66 -0.44 15.71
N SER A 37 -8.93 -0.64 16.06
CA SER A 37 -10.04 -0.02 15.35
C SER A 37 -9.99 1.51 15.43
N SER A 38 -9.76 2.07 16.63
CA SER A 38 -9.64 3.51 16.82
C SER A 38 -8.43 4.06 16.06
N GLY A 39 -7.28 3.39 16.14
CA GLY A 39 -6.06 3.78 15.43
C GLY A 39 -6.26 3.84 13.92
N LEU A 40 -6.84 2.79 13.32
CA LEU A 40 -7.14 2.77 11.88
C LEU A 40 -8.16 3.84 11.49
N ILE A 41 -9.23 4.02 12.27
CA ILE A 41 -10.24 5.05 11.98
C ILE A 41 -9.63 6.45 12.07
N THR A 42 -8.84 6.73 13.11
CA THR A 42 -8.13 8.01 13.26
C THR A 42 -7.19 8.25 12.09
N LEU A 43 -6.44 7.23 11.63
CA LEU A 43 -5.57 7.36 10.46
C LEU A 43 -6.35 7.70 9.18
N ILE A 44 -7.45 6.99 8.91
CA ILE A 44 -8.33 7.25 7.76
C ILE A 44 -8.92 8.65 7.85
N PHE A 45 -9.40 9.05 9.03
CA PHE A 45 -9.96 10.37 9.27
C PHE A 45 -8.92 11.47 9.00
N LEU A 46 -7.70 11.29 9.49
CA LEU A 46 -6.62 12.24 9.30
C LEU A 46 -6.26 12.37 7.81
N GLY A 47 -6.14 11.25 7.10
CA GLY A 47 -5.92 11.23 5.65
C GLY A 47 -7.05 11.94 4.89
N ALA A 48 -8.31 11.72 5.27
CA ALA A 48 -9.45 12.38 4.65
C ALA A 48 -9.48 13.89 4.86
N ASN A 49 -8.91 14.40 5.96
CA ASN A 49 -8.83 15.85 6.21
C ASN A 49 -7.69 16.52 5.41
N PHE A 50 -6.57 15.82 5.21
CA PHE A 50 -5.39 16.39 4.55
C PHE A 50 -5.36 16.18 3.03
N ILE A 51 -6.05 15.18 2.51
CA ILE A 51 -6.07 14.89 1.08
C ILE A 51 -7.23 15.64 0.42
N PRO A 52 -6.94 16.67 -0.41
CA PRO A 52 -7.98 17.54 -0.98
C PRO A 52 -8.82 16.84 -2.07
N SER A 53 -8.35 15.72 -2.63
CA SER A 53 -9.03 14.97 -3.69
C SER A 53 -8.80 13.48 -3.56
N ILE A 54 -9.87 12.69 -3.69
CA ILE A 54 -9.80 11.22 -3.70
C ILE A 54 -8.97 10.69 -4.87
N TRP A 55 -8.88 11.43 -5.97
CA TRP A 55 -8.08 11.05 -7.13
C TRP A 55 -6.59 10.98 -6.79
N ASP A 56 -6.10 11.92 -5.97
CA ASP A 56 -4.71 11.96 -5.54
C ASP A 56 -4.38 10.74 -4.67
N ALA A 57 -5.32 10.34 -3.79
CA ALA A 57 -5.18 9.13 -2.98
C ALA A 57 -5.13 7.86 -3.84
N PHE A 58 -5.96 7.77 -4.88
CA PHE A 58 -5.98 6.61 -5.78
C PHE A 58 -4.75 6.54 -6.67
N GLN A 59 -4.25 7.66 -7.20
CA GLN A 59 -3.03 7.69 -7.98
C GLN A 59 -1.83 7.28 -7.13
N PHE A 60 -1.69 7.85 -5.93
CA PHE A 60 -0.58 7.53 -5.03
C PHE A 60 -0.61 6.06 -4.57
N THR A 61 -1.78 5.57 -4.17
CA THR A 61 -1.94 4.17 -3.74
C THR A 61 -1.78 3.21 -4.92
N GLY A 62 -2.28 3.58 -6.09
CA GLY A 62 -2.14 2.79 -7.32
C GLY A 62 -0.70 2.69 -7.79
N ALA A 63 0.03 3.81 -7.79
CA ALA A 63 1.44 3.84 -8.14
C ALA A 63 2.24 2.90 -7.21
N THR A 64 2.04 3.02 -5.90
CA THR A 64 2.82 2.27 -4.91
C THR A 64 2.33 0.83 -4.71
N ALA A 65 1.13 0.64 -4.17
CA ALA A 65 0.64 -0.67 -3.75
C ALA A 65 0.37 -1.61 -4.94
N ALA A 66 -0.23 -1.11 -6.03
CA ALA A 66 -0.53 -1.97 -7.18
C ALA A 66 0.74 -2.42 -7.90
N VAL A 67 1.76 -1.56 -8.00
CA VAL A 67 3.03 -1.95 -8.63
C VAL A 67 3.83 -2.90 -7.75
N CYS A 68 3.82 -2.70 -6.43
CA CYS A 68 4.41 -3.65 -5.49
C CYS A 68 3.82 -5.07 -5.65
N ILE A 69 2.48 -5.17 -5.69
CA ILE A 69 1.78 -6.45 -5.82
C ILE A 69 1.90 -7.04 -7.23
N GLY A 70 1.79 -6.20 -8.27
CA GLY A 70 1.73 -6.66 -9.66
C GLY A 70 3.10 -7.00 -10.28
N PHE A 71 4.17 -6.33 -9.85
CA PHE A 71 5.48 -6.46 -10.51
C PHE A 71 6.59 -6.84 -9.52
N ILE A 72 6.72 -6.11 -8.41
CA ILE A 72 7.88 -6.26 -7.52
C ILE A 72 7.83 -7.57 -6.73
N PHE A 73 6.70 -7.90 -6.08
CA PHE A 73 6.60 -9.14 -5.30
C PHE A 73 6.72 -10.40 -6.16
N PRO A 74 6.05 -10.55 -7.31
CA PRO A 74 6.22 -11.72 -8.17
C PRO A 74 7.67 -11.90 -8.64
N ALA A 75 8.34 -10.80 -9.04
CA ALA A 75 9.74 -10.83 -9.44
C ALA A 75 10.66 -11.22 -8.28
N ALA A 76 10.41 -10.68 -7.08
CA ALA A 76 11.17 -11.02 -5.88
C ALA A 76 10.99 -12.48 -5.44
N ILE A 77 9.76 -13.02 -5.54
CA ILE A 77 9.48 -14.43 -5.26
C ILE A 77 10.24 -15.32 -6.24
N THR A 78 10.24 -14.97 -7.52
CA THR A 78 10.97 -15.70 -8.57
C THR A 78 12.47 -15.67 -8.34
N LEU A 79 13.02 -14.55 -7.84
CA LEU A 79 14.44 -14.41 -7.50
C LEU A 79 14.86 -15.22 -6.26
N ARG A 80 13.97 -15.34 -5.26
CA ARG A 80 14.23 -16.14 -4.05
C ARG A 80 14.37 -17.64 -4.34
N ASP A 81 13.85 -18.09 -5.47
CA ASP A 81 14.04 -19.40 -6.12
C ASP A 81 14.45 -20.55 -5.18
N ARG A 82 13.57 -20.90 -4.24
CA ARG A 82 13.83 -21.97 -3.24
C ARG A 82 13.96 -23.35 -3.90
N HIS A 83 13.28 -23.56 -5.04
CA HIS A 83 13.18 -24.84 -5.72
C HIS A 83 14.14 -24.98 -6.92
N GLY A 84 14.91 -23.93 -7.24
CA GLY A 84 15.90 -23.95 -8.32
C GLY A 84 15.30 -24.02 -9.74
N ILE A 85 14.05 -23.58 -9.91
CA ILE A 85 13.29 -23.69 -11.16
C ILE A 85 13.64 -22.54 -12.12
N ALA A 86 14.04 -21.38 -11.59
CA ALA A 86 14.24 -20.18 -12.39
C ALA A 86 15.56 -20.21 -13.17
N THR A 87 15.48 -19.98 -14.49
CA THR A 87 16.67 -19.93 -15.34
C THR A 87 17.43 -18.62 -15.16
N LYS A 88 18.70 -18.57 -15.60
CA LYS A 88 19.50 -17.33 -15.55
C LYS A 88 18.85 -16.16 -16.30
N LYS A 89 18.12 -16.45 -17.40
CA LYS A 89 17.40 -15.43 -18.17
C LYS A 89 16.22 -14.87 -17.38
N ASP A 90 15.48 -15.74 -16.69
CA ASP A 90 14.34 -15.33 -15.87
C ASP A 90 14.79 -14.44 -14.70
N LYS A 91 15.93 -14.75 -14.09
CA LYS A 91 16.51 -13.94 -13.01
C LYS A 91 16.91 -12.54 -13.50
N ILE A 92 17.52 -12.43 -14.69
CA ILE A 92 17.86 -11.14 -15.29
C ILE A 92 16.57 -10.34 -15.60
N LEU A 93 15.55 -11.00 -16.15
CA LEU A 93 14.27 -10.38 -16.45
C LEU A 93 13.58 -9.87 -15.17
N CYS A 94 13.59 -10.64 -14.09
CA CYS A 94 13.02 -10.23 -12.79
C CYS A 94 13.74 -9.01 -12.21
N ILE A 95 15.08 -8.97 -12.27
CA ILE A 95 15.86 -7.80 -11.83
C ILE A 95 15.47 -6.58 -12.67
N PHE A 96 15.39 -6.74 -13.99
CA PHE A 96 15.00 -5.66 -14.89
C PHE A 96 13.58 -5.15 -14.59
N MET A 97 12.62 -6.05 -14.34
CA MET A 97 11.26 -5.69 -13.93
C MET A 97 11.23 -4.88 -12.64
N ILE A 98 11.99 -5.28 -11.62
CA ILE A 98 12.05 -4.54 -10.34
C ILE A 98 12.63 -3.15 -10.57
N VAL A 99 13.73 -3.04 -11.32
CA VAL A 99 14.37 -1.74 -11.61
C VAL A 99 13.39 -0.81 -12.33
N LEU A 100 12.75 -1.29 -13.41
CA LEU A 100 11.76 -0.48 -14.13
C LEU A 100 10.57 -0.09 -13.26
N ALA A 101 10.05 -1.02 -12.45
CA ALA A 101 8.93 -0.77 -11.57
C ALA A 101 9.25 0.33 -10.53
N VAL A 102 10.44 0.29 -9.95
CA VAL A 102 10.91 1.31 -8.98
C VAL A 102 11.12 2.65 -9.66
N PHE A 103 11.80 2.70 -10.80
CA PHE A 103 12.01 3.96 -11.54
C PHE A 103 10.68 4.60 -11.98
N SER A 104 9.77 3.80 -12.54
CA SER A 104 8.45 4.28 -12.96
C SER A 104 7.64 4.80 -11.77
N ASN A 105 7.70 4.12 -10.62
CA ASN A 105 7.07 4.59 -9.39
C ASN A 105 7.61 5.93 -8.92
N LEU A 106 8.93 6.10 -8.89
CA LEU A 106 9.56 7.34 -8.47
C LEU A 106 9.13 8.52 -9.36
N VAL A 107 9.09 8.31 -10.68
CA VAL A 107 8.62 9.33 -11.63
C VAL A 107 7.15 9.65 -11.41
N ALA A 108 6.28 8.64 -11.25
CA ALA A 108 4.85 8.84 -11.01
C ALA A 108 4.60 9.62 -9.70
N MET A 109 5.22 9.19 -8.60
CA MET A 109 5.12 9.86 -7.30
C MET A 109 5.64 11.30 -7.36
N TYR A 110 6.77 11.54 -8.04
CA TYR A 110 7.32 12.89 -8.18
C TYR A 110 6.37 13.79 -8.99
N SER A 111 5.81 13.27 -10.10
CA SER A 111 4.85 13.99 -10.92
C SER A 111 3.58 14.33 -10.14
N ASP A 112 3.01 13.36 -9.41
CA ASP A 112 1.79 13.56 -8.62
C ASP A 112 2.03 14.53 -7.46
N ALA A 113 3.16 14.41 -6.76
CA ALA A 113 3.55 15.34 -5.70
C ALA A 113 3.75 16.76 -6.24
N TYR A 114 4.47 16.91 -7.35
CA TYR A 114 4.68 18.21 -7.98
C TYR A 114 3.37 18.85 -8.45
N ALA A 115 2.46 18.06 -9.05
CA ALA A 115 1.15 18.53 -9.45
C ALA A 115 0.32 19.02 -8.24
N LEU A 116 0.37 18.29 -7.13
CA LEU A 116 -0.29 18.67 -5.87
C LEU A 116 0.28 19.99 -5.33
N PHE A 117 1.61 20.12 -5.27
CA PHE A 117 2.27 21.34 -4.79
C PHE A 117 1.99 22.55 -5.70
N LYS A 118 2.04 22.38 -7.02
CA LYS A 118 1.73 23.46 -7.97
C LYS A 118 0.27 23.90 -7.88
N LYS A 119 -0.67 22.95 -7.71
CA LYS A 119 -2.10 23.23 -7.54
C LYS A 119 -2.38 24.03 -6.27
N ASN A 120 -1.65 23.77 -5.19
CA ASN A 120 -1.75 24.51 -3.93
C ASN A 120 -1.10 25.90 -4.00
N ALA A 121 -0.10 26.08 -4.87
CA ALA A 121 0.62 27.34 -5.05
C ALA A 121 -0.08 28.34 -5.99
N SER A 122 -1.01 27.89 -6.84
CA SER A 122 -1.83 28.80 -7.64
C SER A 122 -3.03 29.26 -6.79
N PRO A 123 -3.12 30.54 -6.40
CA PRO A 123 -4.35 31.07 -5.85
C PRO A 123 -5.44 30.90 -6.91
N ARG A 124 -6.63 30.46 -6.46
CA ARG A 124 -7.84 30.56 -7.26
C ARG A 124 -8.06 32.04 -7.58
N GLU A 125 -7.89 32.41 -8.84
CA GLU A 125 -8.64 33.54 -9.42
C GLU A 125 -10.08 33.08 -9.68
#